data_AF-A0A075U058-F1
#
_entry.id   AF-A0A075U058-F1
#
_cell.length_a   1.000
_cell.length_b   1.000
_cell.length_c   1.000
_cell.angle_alpha   90.00
_cell.angle_beta   90.00
_cell.angle_gamma   90.00
#
_symmetry.space_group_name_H-M   'P 1'
#
loop_
_entity.id
_entity.type
_entity.pdbx_description
1 polymer ?
#
loop_
_entity_poly.entity_id
_entity_poly.type
_entity_poly.pdbx_seq_one_letter_code
_entity_poly.pdbx_strand_id
1 'polypeptide(L)'
;MFYIQPTPLSNYLWLALWALPVVILLVGVLMFLLGRGNKKKERMANLVGALGIIGLLVVGALSVSSYVHNYKNSASYNKKAKEMALEYNPNQERHLIIQNYKGEQTFEMTGNFGFDHEGRNVTVVDNKTGDKTSIYIGENDLLIIQDKK
;
A
#
# COMPACT_ATOMS: atom_id res chain seq x y z
N MET A 1 9.50 5.28 -13.18
CA MET A 1 9.15 4.28 -12.13
C MET A 1 8.74 3.00 -12.84
N PHE A 2 9.41 1.88 -12.59
CA PHE A 2 9.06 0.60 -13.22
C PHE A 2 8.04 -0.12 -12.35
N TYR A 3 6.93 -0.56 -12.95
CA TYR A 3 5.95 -1.39 -12.26
C TYR A 3 5.25 -2.30 -13.26
N ILE A 4 4.78 -3.45 -12.77
CA ILE A 4 3.94 -4.37 -13.51
C ILE A 4 2.64 -4.53 -12.72
N GLN A 5 1.50 -4.38 -13.40
CA GLN A 5 0.19 -4.57 -12.77
C GLN A 5 0.02 -6.02 -12.29
N PRO A 6 -0.49 -6.24 -11.06
CA PRO A 6 -0.63 -7.58 -10.50
C PRO A 6 -1.75 -8.35 -11.22
N THR A 7 -1.35 -9.13 -12.21
CA THR A 7 -2.17 -10.08 -12.98
C THR A 7 -1.53 -11.47 -12.93
N PRO A 8 -2.27 -12.56 -13.23
CA PRO A 8 -1.67 -13.89 -13.31
C PRO A 8 -0.48 -13.94 -14.28
N LEU A 9 -0.58 -13.26 -15.43
CA LEU A 9 0.53 -13.13 -16.39
C LEU A 9 1.74 -12.40 -15.80
N SER A 10 1.53 -11.35 -15.00
CA SER A 10 2.62 -10.61 -14.35
C SER A 10 3.45 -11.46 -13.40
N ASN A 11 2.84 -12.46 -12.74
CA ASN A 11 3.57 -13.36 -11.85
C ASN A 11 4.56 -14.22 -12.64
N TYR A 12 4.16 -14.71 -13.82
CA TYR A 12 5.06 -15.43 -14.72
C TYR A 12 6.18 -14.53 -15.26
N LEU A 13 5.89 -13.27 -15.55
CA LEU A 13 6.91 -12.30 -15.98
C LEU A 13 7.93 -12.02 -14.87
N TRP A 14 7.47 -11.83 -13.62
CA TRP A 14 8.36 -11.69 -12.47
C TRP A 14 9.20 -12.93 -12.23
N LEU A 15 8.60 -14.13 -12.30
CA LEU A 15 9.34 -15.39 -12.19
C LEU A 15 10.42 -15.51 -13.27
N ALA A 16 10.12 -15.15 -14.52
CA ALA A 16 11.10 -15.15 -15.60
C ALA A 16 12.24 -14.15 -15.36
N LEU A 17 11.92 -12.94 -14.90
CA LEU A 17 12.90 -11.90 -14.55
C LEU A 17 13.83 -12.34 -13.42
N TRP A 18 13.31 -13.04 -12.40
CA TRP A 18 14.12 -13.60 -11.31
C TRP A 18 14.91 -14.85 -11.72
N ALA A 19 14.36 -15.69 -12.59
CA ALA A 19 15.01 -16.93 -13.02
C ALA A 19 16.30 -16.68 -13.80
N LEU A 20 16.33 -15.68 -14.67
CA LEU A 20 17.48 -15.36 -15.52
C LEU A 20 18.78 -15.11 -14.72
N PRO A 21 18.85 -14.16 -13.76
CA PRO A 21 20.07 -13.92 -12.99
C PRO A 21 20.44 -15.09 -12.07
N VAL A 22 19.47 -15.86 -11.56
CA VAL A 22 19.73 -17.10 -10.81
C VAL A 22 20.43 -18.12 -11.70
N VAL A 23 19.94 -18.36 -12.90
CA VAL A 23 20.55 -19.30 -13.86
C VAL A 23 21.98 -18.85 -14.21
N ILE A 24 22.19 -17.57 -14.49
CA ILE A 24 23.53 -17.02 -14.77
C ILE A 24 24.47 -17.25 -13.58
N LEU A 25 24.00 -17.01 -12.35
CA LEU A 25 24.80 -17.25 -11.14
C LEU A 25 25.15 -18.73 -10.98
N LEU A 26 24.19 -19.63 -11.18
CA LEU A 26 24.41 -21.08 -11.11
C LEU A 26 25.41 -21.56 -12.18
N VAL A 27 25.33 -21.01 -13.39
CA VAL A 27 26.33 -21.29 -14.45
C VAL A 27 27.71 -20.81 -14.03
N GLY A 28 27.82 -19.61 -13.44
CA GLY A 28 29.08 -19.10 -12.90
C GLY A 28 29.68 -20.02 -11.83
N VAL A 29 28.85 -20.49 -10.88
CA VAL A 29 29.26 -21.44 -9.84
C VAL A 29 29.71 -22.77 -10.43
N LEU A 30 28.96 -23.33 -11.38
CA LEU A 30 29.32 -24.59 -12.04
C LEU A 30 30.65 -24.46 -12.79
N MET A 31 30.84 -23.36 -13.53
CA MET A 31 32.10 -23.08 -14.23
C MET A 31 33.28 -22.93 -13.27
N PHE A 32 33.06 -22.36 -12.08
CA PHE A 32 34.09 -22.25 -11.05
C PHE A 32 34.51 -23.63 -10.53
N LEU A 33 33.54 -24.49 -10.22
CA LEU A 33 33.79 -25.85 -9.73
C LEU A 33 34.53 -26.71 -10.78
N LEU A 34 34.10 -26.66 -12.04
CA LEU A 34 34.71 -27.42 -13.14
C LEU A 34 36.04 -26.82 -13.64
N GLY A 35 36.28 -25.54 -13.36
CA GLY A 35 37.46 -24.79 -13.78
C GLY A 35 38.60 -24.78 -12.76
N ARG A 36 38.41 -25.41 -11.60
CA ARG A 36 39.32 -25.33 -10.45
C ARG A 36 40.75 -25.77 -10.83
N GLY A 37 41.73 -24.92 -10.53
CA GLY A 37 43.13 -25.12 -10.90
C GLY A 37 43.52 -24.48 -12.24
N ASN A 38 42.55 -24.01 -13.04
CA ASN A 38 42.80 -23.21 -14.23
C ASN A 38 42.40 -21.75 -13.99
N LYS A 39 43.41 -20.89 -13.75
CA LYS A 39 43.22 -19.45 -13.46
C LYS A 39 42.37 -18.71 -14.49
N LYS A 40 42.40 -19.10 -15.78
CA LYS A 40 41.60 -18.45 -16.83
C LYS A 40 40.11 -18.81 -16.70
N LYS A 41 39.81 -20.07 -16.40
CA LYS A 41 38.43 -20.55 -16.19
C LYS A 41 37.84 -20.00 -14.89
N GLU A 42 38.64 -19.93 -13.83
CA GLU A 42 38.22 -19.32 -12.55
C GLU A 42 37.89 -17.83 -12.68
N ARG A 43 38.72 -17.05 -13.41
CA ARG A 43 38.42 -15.63 -13.68
C ARG A 43 37.13 -15.45 -14.46
N MET A 44 36.89 -16.29 -15.47
CA MET A 44 35.66 -16.25 -16.27
C MET A 44 34.43 -16.62 -15.43
N ALA A 45 34.56 -17.64 -14.57
CA ALA A 45 33.50 -18.04 -13.65
C ALA A 45 33.14 -16.93 -12.64
N ASN A 46 34.15 -16.24 -12.10
CA ASN A 46 33.93 -15.10 -11.21
C ASN A 46 33.22 -13.93 -11.90
N LEU A 47 33.56 -13.65 -13.17
CA LEU A 47 32.85 -12.63 -13.96
C LEU A 47 31.39 -13.00 -14.18
N VAL A 48 31.10 -14.25 -14.58
CA VAL A 48 29.74 -14.74 -14.79
C VAL A 48 28.95 -14.72 -13.47
N GLY A 49 29.56 -15.15 -12.37
CA GLY A 49 28.97 -15.07 -11.04
C GLY A 49 28.65 -13.64 -10.62
N ALA A 50 29.57 -12.70 -10.85
CA ALA A 50 29.36 -11.28 -10.56
C ALA A 50 28.21 -10.69 -11.37
N LEU A 51 28.09 -11.04 -12.66
CA LEU A 51 26.95 -10.63 -13.51
C LEU A 51 25.62 -11.19 -12.98
N GLY A 52 25.59 -12.43 -12.51
CA GLY A 52 24.42 -13.02 -11.84
C GLY A 52 24.01 -12.24 -10.58
N ILE A 53 24.98 -11.89 -9.73
CA ILE A 53 24.73 -11.08 -8.52
C ILE A 53 24.18 -9.70 -8.87
N ILE A 54 24.81 -9.01 -9.83
CA ILE A 54 24.34 -7.69 -10.28
C ILE A 54 22.91 -7.79 -10.83
N GLY A 55 22.61 -8.82 -11.63
CA GLY A 55 21.26 -9.06 -12.13
C GLY A 55 20.24 -9.28 -11.01
N LEU A 56 20.58 -10.04 -9.96
CA LEU A 56 19.71 -10.22 -8.79
C LEU A 56 19.44 -8.90 -8.06
N LEU A 57 20.47 -8.07 -7.87
CA LEU A 57 20.30 -6.76 -7.23
C LEU A 57 19.39 -5.84 -8.03
N VAL A 58 19.55 -5.80 -9.36
CA VAL A 58 18.70 -5.01 -10.25
C VAL A 58 17.25 -5.49 -10.19
N VAL A 59 17.01 -6.79 -10.36
CA VAL A 59 15.64 -7.35 -10.33
C VAL A 59 15.00 -7.20 -8.94
N GLY A 60 15.78 -7.32 -7.87
CA GLY A 60 15.34 -7.04 -6.51
C GLY A 60 14.89 -5.59 -6.33
N ALA A 61 15.69 -4.62 -6.77
CA ALA A 61 15.33 -3.20 -6.71
C ALA A 61 14.06 -2.88 -7.53
N LEU A 62 13.92 -3.49 -8.72
CA LEU A 62 12.72 -3.36 -9.54
C LEU A 62 11.48 -3.97 -8.86
N SER A 63 11.63 -5.12 -8.20
CA SER A 63 10.55 -5.79 -7.47
C SER A 63 10.04 -4.91 -6.33
N VAL A 64 10.95 -4.33 -5.55
CA VAL A 64 10.60 -3.38 -4.47
C VAL A 64 9.91 -2.14 -5.04
N SER A 65 10.45 -1.55 -6.11
CA SER A 65 9.85 -0.38 -6.76
C SER A 65 8.42 -0.66 -7.23
N SER A 66 8.19 -1.80 -7.88
CA SER A 66 6.87 -2.23 -8.35
C SER A 66 5.93 -2.52 -7.18
N TYR A 67 6.40 -3.16 -6.12
CA TYR A 67 5.60 -3.42 -4.93
C TYR A 67 5.12 -2.13 -4.28
N VAL A 68 6.04 -1.18 -4.07
CA VAL A 68 5.70 0.13 -3.48
C VAL A 68 4.71 0.90 -4.35
N HIS A 69 4.86 0.86 -5.69
CA HIS A 69 3.91 1.47 -6.61
C HIS A 69 2.52 0.85 -6.49
N ASN A 70 2.44 -0.48 -6.58
CA ASN A 70 1.18 -1.21 -6.56
C ASN A 70 0.48 -1.07 -5.19
N TYR A 71 1.25 -1.03 -4.09
CA TYR A 71 0.72 -0.79 -2.76
C TYR A 71 0.11 0.61 -2.64
N LYS A 72 0.87 1.66 -3.01
CA LYS A 72 0.40 3.06 -2.93
C LYS A 72 -0.80 3.35 -3.86
N ASN A 73 -0.90 2.63 -4.98
CA ASN A 73 -2.03 2.77 -5.91
C ASN A 73 -3.15 1.75 -5.68
N SER A 74 -3.04 0.91 -4.65
CA SER A 74 -4.08 -0.04 -4.32
C SER A 74 -5.35 0.68 -3.84
N ALA A 75 -6.52 0.10 -4.15
CA ALA A 75 -7.79 0.62 -3.69
C ALA A 75 -7.84 0.71 -2.15
N SER A 76 -7.25 -0.25 -1.44
CA SER A 76 -7.18 -0.27 0.03
C SER A 76 -6.32 0.86 0.60
N TYR A 77 -5.14 1.13 0.01
CA TYR A 77 -4.31 2.25 0.43
C TYR A 77 -5.00 3.59 0.16
N ASN A 78 -5.61 3.75 -1.01
CA ASN A 78 -6.37 4.96 -1.36
C ASN A 78 -7.60 5.15 -0.47
N LYS A 79 -8.30 4.07 -0.11
CA LYS A 79 -9.40 4.11 0.86
C LYS A 79 -8.91 4.58 2.22
N LYS A 80 -7.85 3.96 2.75
CA LYS A 80 -7.27 4.32 4.05
C LYS A 80 -6.72 5.75 4.05
N ALA A 81 -6.06 6.18 2.97
CA ALA A 81 -5.57 7.54 2.83
C ALA A 81 -6.71 8.57 2.79
N LYS A 82 -7.83 8.25 2.13
CA LYS A 82 -9.05 9.08 2.16
C LYS A 82 -9.70 9.08 3.54
N GLU A 83 -9.83 7.93 4.20
CA GLU A 83 -10.34 7.83 5.58
C GLU A 83 -9.52 8.67 6.54
N MET A 84 -8.18 8.58 6.49
CA MET A 84 -7.29 9.44 7.29
C MET A 84 -7.43 10.92 6.91
N ALA A 85 -7.56 11.27 5.63
CA ALA A 85 -7.78 12.67 5.25
C ALA A 85 -9.14 13.22 5.74
N LEU A 86 -10.16 12.36 5.80
CA LEU A 86 -11.46 12.67 6.39
C LEU A 86 -11.34 12.81 7.91
N GLU A 87 -10.63 11.93 8.60
CA GLU A 87 -10.43 12.03 10.05
C GLU A 87 -9.68 13.31 10.45
N TYR A 88 -8.68 13.73 9.65
CA TYR A 88 -7.70 14.74 10.08
C TYR A 88 -7.71 16.10 9.35
N ASN A 89 -8.62 16.39 8.40
CA ASN A 89 -8.65 17.73 7.78
C ASN A 89 -9.30 18.78 8.70
N PRO A 90 -8.53 19.70 9.31
CA PRO A 90 -9.04 20.61 10.33
C PRO A 90 -9.89 21.76 9.76
N ASN A 91 -9.77 22.03 8.46
CA ASN A 91 -10.34 23.19 7.81
C ASN A 91 -11.55 22.86 6.92
N GLN A 92 -11.99 21.60 6.87
CA GLN A 92 -13.14 21.19 6.08
C GLN A 92 -14.43 21.39 6.89
N GLU A 93 -15.36 22.19 6.37
CA GLU A 93 -16.72 22.23 6.92
C GLU A 93 -17.45 20.95 6.52
N ARG A 94 -18.08 20.30 7.50
CA ARG A 94 -18.75 19.02 7.33
C ARG A 94 -20.15 19.07 7.88
N HIS A 95 -20.97 18.21 7.30
CA HIS A 95 -22.33 17.95 7.75
C HIS A 95 -22.43 16.47 8.12
N LEU A 96 -22.70 16.21 9.39
CA LEU A 96 -22.94 14.88 9.94
C LEU A 96 -24.42 14.74 10.22
N ILE A 97 -25.01 13.68 9.67
CA ILE A 97 -26.41 13.31 9.88
C ILE A 97 -26.44 11.86 10.35
N ILE A 98 -27.19 11.60 11.42
CA ILE A 98 -27.56 10.25 11.83
C ILE A 98 -29.04 10.07 11.53
N GLN A 99 -29.37 9.02 10.78
CA GLN A 99 -30.74 8.63 10.49
C GLN A 99 -31.04 7.29 11.17
N ASN A 100 -32.22 7.16 11.74
CA ASN A 100 -32.67 5.87 12.25
C ASN A 100 -33.05 4.92 11.09
N TYR A 101 -33.38 3.67 11.43
CA TYR A 101 -33.83 2.66 10.48
C TYR A 101 -35.10 3.03 9.67
N LYS A 102 -35.85 4.06 10.10
CA LYS A 102 -37.02 4.59 9.36
C LYS A 102 -36.65 5.74 8.42
N GLY A 103 -35.38 6.15 8.38
CA GLY A 103 -34.91 7.31 7.64
C GLY A 103 -35.17 8.65 8.34
N GLU A 104 -35.63 8.65 9.59
CA GLU A 104 -35.84 9.88 10.37
C GLU A 104 -34.49 10.36 10.93
N GLN A 105 -34.20 11.65 10.80
CA GLN A 105 -32.98 12.25 11.32
C GLN A 105 -33.04 12.32 12.84
N THR A 106 -32.10 11.67 13.52
CA THR A 106 -32.01 11.64 14.98
C THR A 106 -30.95 12.60 15.51
N PHE A 107 -29.96 12.94 14.69
CA PHE A 107 -28.91 13.89 15.03
C PHE A 107 -28.39 14.58 13.78
N GLU A 108 -28.08 15.87 13.91
CA GLU A 108 -27.52 16.69 12.85
C GLU A 108 -26.48 17.65 13.46
N MET A 109 -25.30 17.70 12.86
CA MET A 109 -24.26 18.65 13.23
C MET A 109 -23.58 19.18 11.97
N THR A 110 -23.43 20.50 11.89
CA THR A 110 -22.64 21.16 10.86
C THR A 110 -21.48 21.91 11.52
N GLY A 111 -20.27 21.75 11.01
CA GLY A 111 -19.12 22.53 11.47
C GLY A 111 -17.78 21.99 10.98
N ASN A 112 -16.70 22.58 11.46
CA ASN A 112 -15.34 22.09 11.21
C ASN A 112 -14.95 21.13 12.32
N PHE A 113 -15.10 19.84 12.07
CA PHE A 113 -14.76 18.81 13.04
C PHE A 113 -14.07 17.62 12.38
N GLY A 114 -13.11 17.02 13.10
CA GLY A 114 -12.64 15.67 12.85
C GLY A 114 -13.64 14.65 13.38
N PHE A 115 -13.66 13.44 12.82
CA PHE A 115 -14.50 12.37 13.33
C PHE A 115 -13.77 11.04 13.26
N ASP A 116 -13.96 10.21 14.28
CA ASP A 116 -13.52 8.81 14.32
C ASP A 116 -14.75 7.93 14.56
N HIS A 117 -14.77 6.76 13.93
CA HIS A 117 -15.88 5.82 13.99
C HIS A 117 -15.36 4.44 14.43
N GLU A 118 -15.67 4.07 15.67
CA GLU A 118 -15.33 2.77 16.23
C GLU A 118 -16.59 2.03 16.68
N GLY A 119 -16.96 0.98 15.94
CA GLY A 119 -18.15 0.17 16.23
C GLY A 119 -19.44 0.98 16.16
N ARG A 120 -20.03 1.30 17.31
CA ARG A 120 -21.27 2.10 17.45
C ARG A 120 -21.03 3.50 17.98
N ASN A 121 -19.77 3.90 18.15
CA ASN A 121 -19.42 5.19 18.69
C ASN A 121 -18.81 6.05 17.57
N VAL A 122 -19.37 7.23 17.39
CA VAL A 122 -18.83 8.28 16.54
C VAL A 122 -18.28 9.36 17.45
N THR A 123 -16.96 9.48 17.50
CA THR A 123 -16.31 10.55 18.26
C THR A 123 -16.04 11.71 17.33
N VAL A 124 -16.70 12.83 17.60
CA VAL A 124 -16.51 14.10 16.90
C VAL A 124 -15.56 14.98 17.72
N VAL A 125 -14.58 15.59 17.07
CA VAL A 125 -13.63 16.51 17.70
C VAL A 125 -13.75 17.86 17.02
N ASP A 126 -14.17 18.88 17.78
CA ASP A 126 -14.21 20.26 17.27
C ASP A 126 -12.78 20.73 16.96
N ASN A 127 -12.53 21.17 15.73
CA ASN A 127 -11.18 21.54 15.31
C ASN A 127 -10.70 22.88 15.89
N LYS A 128 -11.62 23.74 16.37
CA LYS A 128 -11.30 25.04 16.98
C LYS A 128 -11.07 24.92 18.48
N THR A 129 -11.92 24.17 19.19
CA THR A 129 -11.83 24.07 20.66
C THR A 129 -11.11 22.81 21.14
N GLY A 130 -11.04 21.77 20.31
CA GLY A 130 -10.52 20.46 20.68
C GLY A 130 -11.51 19.63 21.52
N ASP A 131 -12.74 20.13 21.72
CA ASP A 131 -13.75 19.44 22.51
C ASP A 131 -14.21 18.17 21.79
N LYS A 132 -14.33 17.10 22.58
CA LYS A 132 -14.75 15.79 22.08
C LYS A 132 -16.20 15.52 22.44
N THR A 133 -16.99 15.19 21.43
CA THR A 133 -18.38 14.75 21.58
C THR A 133 -18.49 13.32 21.08
N SER A 134 -18.84 12.38 21.95
CA SER A 134 -19.09 10.99 21.56
C SER A 134 -20.58 10.77 21.33
N ILE A 135 -20.92 10.24 20.17
CA ILE A 135 -22.29 9.99 19.73
C ILE A 135 -22.46 8.49 19.52
N TYR A 136 -23.41 7.88 20.22
CA TYR A 136 -23.73 6.46 20.06
C TYR A 136 -24.83 6.26 19.04
N ILE A 137 -24.56 5.43 18.03
CA ILE A 137 -25.51 5.06 16.97
C ILE A 137 -26.13 3.68 17.22
N GLY A 138 -27.41 3.54 16.91
CA GLY A 138 -28.13 2.26 16.95
C GLY A 138 -27.64 1.27 15.88
N GLU A 139 -27.96 -0.01 16.04
CA GLU A 139 -27.50 -1.09 15.14
C GLU A 139 -27.90 -0.89 13.67
N ASN A 140 -29.01 -0.21 13.44
CA ASN A 140 -29.59 0.00 12.11
C ASN A 140 -29.62 1.48 11.73
N ASP A 141 -28.84 2.31 12.43
CA ASP A 141 -28.77 3.73 12.14
C ASP A 141 -27.73 3.98 11.05
N LEU A 142 -28.04 4.91 10.16
CA LEU A 142 -27.19 5.32 9.04
C LEU A 142 -26.42 6.57 9.44
N LEU A 143 -25.09 6.50 9.39
CA LEU A 143 -24.21 7.65 9.51
C LEU A 143 -23.89 8.21 8.12
N ILE A 144 -24.28 9.45 7.87
CA ILE A 144 -23.95 10.20 6.65
C ILE A 144 -23.00 11.33 7.02
N ILE A 145 -21.86 11.40 6.34
CA ILE A 145 -20.90 12.49 6.47
C ILE A 145 -20.68 13.11 5.10
N GLN A 146 -20.94 14.41 5.00
CA GLN A 146 -20.80 15.18 3.76
C GLN A 146 -19.79 16.29 3.98
N ASP A 147 -18.73 16.31 3.17
CA ASP A 147 -17.82 17.46 3.10
C ASP A 147 -18.51 18.58 2.30
N LYS A 148 -18.68 19.75 2.90
CA LYS A 148 -19.13 20.95 2.20
C LYS A 148 -17.94 21.58 1.48
N LYS A 149 -18.08 21.80 0.17
CA LYS A 149 -17.06 22.44 -0.68
C LYS A 149 -16.99 23.94 -0.47
#